data_AF-I3Z4M3-F1
#
_entry.id   AF-I3Z4M3-F1
#
_cell.length_a   1.000
_cell.length_b   1.000
_cell.length_c   1.000
_cell.angle_alpha   90.00
_cell.angle_beta   90.00
_cell.angle_gamma   90.00
#
_symmetry.space_group_name_H-M   'P 1'
#
loop_
_entity.id
_entity.type
_entity.pdbx_description
1 polymer ?
#
loop_
_entity_poly.entity_id
_entity_poly.type
_entity_poly.pdbx_seq_one_letter_code
_entity_poly.pdbx_strand_id
1 'polypeptide(L)'
;MFIKKLEGAEYSPLLVRFYSLQENIDQVSYNHIPKDWNGIIEAFGMNDGHYITFSFKEGQMVSYSKVLLEDTRASKQIGVNKSTTCITSIVENPSYVVCYESIYDCTIYSGGTSIITYCVDTGSSGPGGSSPGGDSFCEEFDCYAFPGGGDLGGEFEEDDPCKTSKEDLKNAFPDAPDSFLGELEKFVNKHSKDFGIDSKEKMNHFLAQAAHESTNYLGKTFSALEENLNYRWEKLGTKDNFETYFNPISNPTANSLKANPNDFKRSENSDFVDPVKLANYVYARKQLGNTSQGDGYKYRGRGIFQITGKYNYEQFNKFYNEKFNANIDLIKNPEMVSNNIELAVISALWYFENKVLKKIDINEFTNIKKVTQLVNGGENGLPHRRELFNKVKDIINCI
;
A
#
# COMPACT_ATOMS: atom_id res chain seq x y z
N MET A 1 0.19 0.25 23.16
CA MET A 1 1.14 -0.46 24.05
C MET A 1 2.14 -1.24 23.18
N PHE A 2 3.36 -1.52 23.64
CA PHE A 2 4.27 -2.48 22.96
C PHE A 2 4.40 -3.73 23.83
N ILE A 3 4.40 -4.90 23.21
CA ILE A 3 4.52 -6.19 23.91
C ILE A 3 5.85 -6.85 23.51
N LYS A 4 6.52 -7.45 24.51
CA LYS A 4 7.76 -8.23 24.35
C LYS A 4 7.45 -9.73 24.37
N LYS A 5 8.14 -10.51 23.52
CA LYS A 5 8.06 -11.98 23.49
C LYS A 5 8.98 -12.59 24.57
N LEU A 6 8.57 -13.72 25.18
CA LEU A 6 9.21 -14.27 26.40
C LEU A 6 10.63 -14.85 26.20
N GLU A 7 11.06 -15.09 24.96
CA GLU A 7 12.44 -15.47 24.63
C GLU A 7 12.96 -14.64 23.45
N GLY A 8 13.57 -13.49 23.75
CA GLY A 8 14.15 -12.57 22.74
C GLY A 8 13.94 -11.10 23.07
N ALA A 9 14.78 -10.23 22.50
CA ALA A 9 14.75 -8.78 22.72
C ALA A 9 13.89 -8.01 21.71
N GLU A 10 12.95 -8.68 21.04
CA GLU A 10 12.04 -8.06 20.07
C GLU A 10 10.73 -7.58 20.72
N TYR A 11 10.34 -6.35 20.39
CA TYR A 11 9.09 -5.72 20.78
C TYR A 11 8.20 -5.57 19.54
N SER A 12 6.92 -5.90 19.65
CA SER A 12 5.91 -5.65 18.60
C SER A 12 4.91 -4.56 19.04
N PRO A 13 4.48 -3.66 18.14
CA PRO A 13 3.46 -2.66 18.44
C PRO A 13 2.09 -3.30 18.63
N LEU A 14 1.45 -3.03 19.77
CA LEU A 14 0.01 -3.23 19.97
C LEU A 14 -0.66 -1.86 19.91
N LEU A 15 -1.09 -1.48 18.70
CA LEU A 15 -2.02 -0.37 18.53
C LEU A 15 -3.41 -0.85 18.98
N VAL A 16 -3.89 -0.39 20.13
CA VAL A 16 -5.30 -0.53 20.49
C VAL A 16 -5.92 0.85 20.36
N ARG A 17 -6.74 1.05 19.32
CA ARG A 17 -7.59 2.24 19.16
C ARG A 17 -9.03 1.80 19.35
N PHE A 18 -9.68 2.37 20.36
CA PHE A 18 -11.13 2.29 20.51
C PHE A 18 -11.76 3.53 19.90
N TYR A 19 -12.72 3.33 18.99
CA TYR A 19 -13.70 4.34 18.64
C TYR A 19 -15.08 3.69 18.77
N SER A 20 -15.84 4.08 19.79
CA SER A 20 -17.29 3.93 19.76
C SER A 20 -17.83 5.23 19.16
N LEU A 21 -18.26 5.17 17.91
CA LEU A 21 -19.10 6.21 17.31
C LEU A 21 -20.60 5.91 17.48
N GLN A 22 -20.94 4.78 18.11
CA GLN A 22 -22.30 4.35 18.43
C GLN A 22 -22.31 3.51 19.70
N GLU A 23 -23.44 3.51 20.41
CA GLU A 23 -23.68 3.13 21.82
C GLU A 23 -23.35 1.68 22.24
N ASN A 24 -22.66 0.87 21.43
CA ASN A 24 -22.32 -0.51 21.79
C ASN A 24 -20.81 -0.74 21.86
N ILE A 25 -20.31 -0.84 23.09
CA ILE A 25 -18.89 -1.11 23.42
C ILE A 25 -18.64 -2.62 23.64
N ASP A 26 -19.68 -3.44 23.54
CA ASP A 26 -19.60 -4.89 23.72
C ASP A 26 -19.01 -5.62 22.51
N GLN A 27 -18.79 -4.91 21.39
CA GLN A 27 -18.03 -5.41 20.25
C GLN A 27 -16.62 -4.82 20.25
N VAL A 28 -15.67 -5.63 20.74
CA VAL A 28 -14.25 -5.29 20.71
C VAL A 28 -13.61 -5.98 19.52
N SER A 29 -13.11 -5.16 18.59
CA SER A 29 -12.22 -5.63 17.53
C SER A 29 -10.77 -5.39 17.95
N TYR A 30 -9.97 -6.45 17.93
CA TYR A 30 -8.52 -6.38 18.15
C TYR A 30 -7.84 -7.09 16.99
N ASN A 31 -6.84 -6.43 16.38
CA ASN A 31 -6.27 -6.90 15.11
C ASN A 31 -5.50 -8.22 15.28
N HIS A 32 -4.56 -8.26 16.22
CA HIS A 32 -3.78 -9.46 16.49
C HIS A 32 -3.14 -9.43 17.87
N ILE A 33 -3.31 -10.49 18.64
CA ILE A 33 -2.60 -10.73 19.90
C ILE A 33 -1.81 -12.03 19.71
N PRO A 34 -0.49 -12.03 19.95
CA PRO A 34 0.33 -13.21 19.71
C PRO A 34 -0.22 -14.44 20.44
N LYS A 35 -0.23 -15.62 19.81
CA LYS A 35 -0.72 -16.89 20.40
C LYS A 35 0.02 -17.32 21.67
N ASP A 36 1.17 -16.73 21.97
CA ASP A 36 1.95 -16.93 23.17
C ASP A 36 1.81 -15.78 24.19
N TRP A 37 0.96 -14.80 23.92
CA TRP A 37 0.76 -13.64 24.78
C TRP A 37 -0.28 -13.87 25.86
N ASN A 38 0.06 -13.46 27.08
CA ASN A 38 -0.82 -13.43 28.23
C ASN A 38 -0.77 -12.02 28.83
N GLY A 39 -1.91 -11.41 29.15
CA GLY A 39 -1.90 -10.05 29.70
C GLY A 39 -3.27 -9.40 29.81
N ILE A 40 -3.28 -8.16 30.27
CA ILE A 40 -4.50 -7.35 30.43
C ILE A 40 -4.40 -6.10 29.56
N ILE A 41 -5.48 -5.76 28.84
CA ILE A 41 -5.64 -4.52 28.07
C ILE A 41 -6.70 -3.67 28.77
N GLU A 42 -6.43 -2.38 28.94
CA GLU A 42 -7.33 -1.44 29.61
C GLU A 42 -7.83 -0.38 28.61
N ALA A 43 -9.14 -0.12 28.63
CA ALA A 43 -9.83 0.76 27.71
C ALA A 43 -10.79 1.68 28.48
N PHE A 44 -10.96 2.90 27.98
CA PHE A 44 -11.89 3.87 28.56
C PHE A 44 -12.93 4.31 27.53
N GLY A 45 -14.20 4.09 27.85
CA GLY A 45 -15.34 4.51 27.03
C GLY A 45 -15.66 5.99 27.25
N MET A 46 -15.36 6.82 26.23
CA MET A 46 -15.57 8.28 26.30
C MET A 46 -17.04 8.71 26.46
N ASN A 47 -17.98 7.90 25.93
CA ASN A 47 -19.41 8.26 25.90
C ASN A 47 -20.23 7.65 27.04
N ASP A 48 -19.79 6.53 27.62
CA ASP A 48 -20.55 5.78 28.64
C ASP A 48 -19.85 5.72 30.01
N GLY A 49 -18.66 6.30 30.17
CA GLY A 49 -17.99 6.45 31.47
C GLY A 49 -17.49 5.14 32.08
N HIS A 50 -17.31 4.11 31.26
CA HIS A 50 -16.85 2.80 31.72
C HIS A 50 -15.35 2.61 31.55
N TYR A 51 -14.76 1.99 32.57
CA TYR A 51 -13.44 1.39 32.50
C TYR A 51 -13.56 -0.09 32.17
N ILE A 52 -12.89 -0.53 31.12
CA ILE A 52 -12.98 -1.91 30.64
C ILE A 52 -11.61 -2.54 30.61
N THR A 53 -11.47 -3.70 31.25
CA THR A 53 -10.25 -4.52 31.26
C THR A 53 -10.50 -5.81 30.50
N PHE A 54 -9.62 -6.18 29.60
CA PHE A 54 -9.69 -7.43 28.83
C PHE A 54 -8.50 -8.31 29.20
N SER A 55 -8.73 -9.54 29.63
CA SER A 55 -7.68 -10.50 29.96
C SER A 55 -7.51 -11.52 28.84
N PHE A 56 -6.26 -11.82 28.51
CA PHE A 56 -5.89 -12.74 27.45
C PHE A 56 -4.97 -13.83 27.97
N LYS A 57 -5.15 -15.05 27.44
CA LYS A 57 -4.27 -16.19 27.61
C LYS A 57 -4.00 -16.84 26.26
N GLU A 58 -2.74 -17.12 25.94
CA GLU A 58 -2.33 -17.74 24.67
C GLU A 58 -2.92 -16.99 23.45
N GLY A 59 -2.91 -15.66 23.53
CA GLY A 59 -3.44 -14.77 22.49
C GLY A 59 -4.96 -14.73 22.36
N GLN A 60 -5.68 -15.54 23.14
CA GLN A 60 -7.15 -15.56 23.15
C GLN A 60 -7.68 -14.76 24.34
N MET A 61 -8.73 -13.97 24.10
CA MET A 61 -9.44 -13.30 25.19
C MET A 61 -10.12 -14.36 26.06
N VAL A 62 -9.75 -14.41 27.33
CA VAL A 62 -10.31 -15.38 28.29
C VAL A 62 -11.34 -14.77 29.21
N SER A 63 -11.29 -13.46 29.43
CA SER A 63 -12.30 -12.73 30.20
C SER A 63 -12.25 -11.22 29.91
N TYR A 64 -13.30 -10.51 30.29
CA TYR A 64 -13.28 -9.05 30.39
C TYR A 64 -14.06 -8.60 31.63
N SER A 65 -13.77 -7.40 32.10
CA SER A 65 -14.51 -6.73 33.18
C SER A 65 -14.82 -5.31 32.78
N LYS A 66 -16.04 -4.86 33.05
CA LYS A 66 -16.53 -3.51 32.76
C LYS A 66 -17.00 -2.91 34.07
N VAL A 67 -16.45 -1.77 34.44
CA VAL A 67 -16.75 -1.05 35.69
C VAL A 67 -17.18 0.36 35.34
N LEU A 68 -18.37 0.77 35.79
CA LEU A 68 -18.81 2.15 35.68
C LEU A 68 -17.96 2.99 36.64
N LEU A 69 -17.42 4.13 36.19
CA LEU A 69 -16.55 4.96 37.05
C LEU A 69 -17.24 5.39 38.36
N GLU A 70 -18.57 5.56 38.35
CA GLU A 70 -19.35 5.89 39.55
C GLU A 70 -19.29 4.79 40.63
N ASP A 71 -18.97 3.55 40.26
CA ASP A 71 -18.76 2.42 41.19
C ASP A 71 -17.34 2.39 41.79
N THR A 72 -16.42 3.22 41.30
CA THR A 72 -15.08 3.33 41.88
C THR A 72 -15.17 4.19 43.15
N ARG A 73 -14.92 3.57 44.32
CA ARG A 73 -15.12 4.18 45.65
C ARG A 73 -14.28 5.45 45.95
N ALA A 74 -13.57 6.04 44.99
CA ALA A 74 -12.55 7.07 45.22
C ALA A 74 -12.51 8.24 44.21
N SER A 75 -13.45 8.37 43.26
CA SER A 75 -13.47 9.53 42.35
C SER A 75 -14.17 10.74 43.00
N LYS A 76 -13.52 11.91 43.01
CA LYS A 76 -14.12 13.18 43.48
C LYS A 76 -14.09 14.25 42.38
N GLN A 77 -15.26 14.78 42.05
CA GLN A 77 -15.46 15.85 41.06
C GLN A 77 -15.20 17.24 41.69
N ILE A 78 -14.42 18.11 41.03
CA ILE A 78 -13.90 19.35 41.68
C ILE A 78 -14.23 20.65 40.94
N GLY A 79 -14.80 20.61 39.74
CA GLY A 79 -15.26 21.85 39.10
C GLY A 79 -15.98 21.66 37.77
N VAL A 80 -16.81 22.64 37.44
CA VAL A 80 -17.55 22.77 36.18
C VAL A 80 -17.39 24.21 35.68
N ASN A 81 -16.84 24.41 34.48
CA ASN A 81 -16.87 25.71 33.81
C ASN A 81 -18.14 25.78 32.93
N LYS A 82 -18.91 26.88 33.01
CA LYS A 82 -20.27 26.94 32.42
C LYS A 82 -20.33 27.35 30.94
N SER A 83 -19.21 27.56 30.26
CA SER A 83 -19.16 27.86 28.82
C SER A 83 -18.59 26.74 27.95
N THR A 84 -17.98 25.74 28.55
CA THR A 84 -17.50 24.48 27.96
C THR A 84 -17.57 23.50 29.12
N THR A 85 -18.38 22.44 29.03
CA THR A 85 -18.67 21.56 30.17
C THR A 85 -17.46 20.69 30.47
N CYS A 86 -16.41 21.32 30.97
CA CYS A 86 -15.18 20.70 31.42
C CYS A 86 -15.37 20.20 32.83
N ILE A 87 -15.34 18.88 32.99
CA ILE A 87 -15.36 18.18 34.27
C ILE A 87 -13.93 17.82 34.62
N THR A 88 -13.53 18.24 35.82
CA THR A 88 -12.23 17.92 36.39
C THR A 88 -12.41 16.94 37.55
N SER A 89 -11.84 15.74 37.40
CA SER A 89 -11.85 14.68 38.40
C SER A 89 -10.47 14.50 39.02
N ILE A 90 -10.45 14.35 40.34
CA ILE A 90 -9.25 13.91 41.05
C ILE A 90 -9.27 12.39 41.16
N VAL A 91 -8.18 11.79 40.73
CA VAL A 91 -7.85 10.38 40.91
C VAL A 91 -6.73 10.31 41.94
N GLU A 92 -6.99 9.66 43.07
CA GLU A 92 -5.98 9.45 44.12
C GLU A 92 -5.21 8.15 43.86
N ASN A 93 -3.88 8.25 43.95
CA ASN A 93 -2.89 7.20 43.69
C ASN A 93 -2.99 6.49 42.33
N PRO A 94 -3.19 7.20 41.20
CA PRO A 94 -3.05 6.55 39.92
C PRO A 94 -1.58 6.18 39.72
N SER A 95 -1.39 5.00 39.15
CA SER A 95 -0.08 4.58 38.65
C SER A 95 -0.10 4.77 37.16
N TYR A 96 0.61 5.77 36.66
CA TYR A 96 0.76 5.98 35.23
C TYR A 96 2.23 6.15 34.88
N VAL A 97 2.59 5.61 33.71
CA VAL A 97 3.96 5.56 33.24
C VAL A 97 4.09 6.59 32.13
N VAL A 98 4.90 7.63 32.37
CA VAL A 98 5.21 8.66 31.38
C VAL A 98 6.64 8.44 30.91
N CYS A 99 6.80 8.22 29.61
CA CYS A 99 8.10 8.09 28.98
C CYS A 99 8.34 9.30 28.07
N TYR A 100 9.42 10.04 28.30
CA TYR A 100 9.83 11.15 27.44
C TYR A 100 10.96 10.68 26.51
N GLU A 101 10.80 10.92 25.21
CA GLU A 101 11.79 10.70 24.15
C GLU A 101 12.27 9.25 23.92
N SER A 102 12.13 8.32 24.88
CA SER A 102 12.33 6.87 24.67
C SER A 102 11.62 5.98 25.72
N ILE A 103 11.40 4.70 25.38
CA ILE A 103 10.79 3.68 26.28
C ILE A 103 11.73 3.21 27.41
N TYR A 104 12.96 3.70 27.45
CA TYR A 104 13.95 3.41 28.50
C TYR A 104 14.14 4.58 29.47
N ASP A 105 13.55 5.75 29.16
CA ASP A 105 13.52 6.93 30.03
C ASP A 105 12.08 7.17 30.50
N CYS A 106 11.58 6.19 31.25
CA CYS A 106 10.21 6.17 31.77
C CYS A 106 10.23 6.47 33.26
N THR A 107 9.48 7.50 33.66
CA THR A 107 9.22 7.75 35.07
C THR A 107 7.86 7.14 35.42
N ILE A 108 7.87 6.21 36.38
CA ILE A 108 6.64 5.66 36.97
C ILE A 108 6.18 6.69 38.00
N TYR A 109 5.03 7.30 37.73
CA TYR A 109 4.33 8.09 38.72
C TYR A 109 3.32 7.17 39.38
N SER A 110 3.68 6.66 40.55
CA SER A 110 2.77 5.94 41.42
C SER A 110 2.59 6.71 42.71
N GLY A 111 1.35 7.08 43.00
CA GLY A 111 0.99 7.83 44.20
C GLY A 111 0.84 9.33 43.96
N GLY A 112 0.07 9.97 44.84
CA GLY A 112 -0.33 11.37 44.71
C GLY A 112 -1.67 11.51 44.00
N THR A 113 -2.10 12.75 43.82
CA THR A 113 -3.45 13.09 43.40
C THR A 113 -3.40 13.64 41.98
N SER A 114 -3.88 12.90 40.98
CA SER A 114 -3.89 13.37 39.59
C SER A 114 -5.22 13.97 39.21
N ILE A 115 -5.16 15.12 38.57
CA ILE A 115 -6.31 15.90 38.16
C ILE A 115 -6.54 15.66 36.66
N ILE A 116 -7.62 14.99 36.32
CA ILE A 116 -8.03 14.72 34.94
C ILE A 116 -9.15 15.69 34.58
N THR A 117 -8.92 16.57 33.61
CA THR A 117 -9.95 17.50 33.10
C THR A 117 -10.38 17.08 31.70
N TYR A 118 -11.68 16.91 31.47
CA TYR A 118 -12.25 16.60 30.16
C TYR A 118 -13.47 17.47 29.88
N CYS A 119 -13.64 17.91 28.63
CA CYS A 119 -14.69 18.84 28.22
C CYS A 119 -15.74 18.19 27.33
N VAL A 120 -17.01 18.38 27.69
CA VAL A 120 -18.17 17.91 26.94
C VAL A 120 -18.83 19.10 26.23
N ASP A 121 -19.19 18.92 24.95
CA ASP A 121 -19.97 19.89 24.18
C ASP A 121 -21.46 19.65 24.47
N THR A 122 -22.12 20.58 25.17
CA THR A 122 -23.51 20.39 25.62
C THR A 122 -24.50 21.07 24.67
N GLY A 123 -24.88 20.36 23.62
CA GLY A 123 -26.04 20.68 22.80
C GLY A 123 -27.33 19.99 23.31
N SER A 124 -28.11 20.72 24.13
CA SER A 124 -29.57 20.64 24.31
C SER A 124 -30.29 19.28 24.52
N SER A 125 -30.43 18.91 25.81
CA SER A 125 -31.68 18.63 26.58
C SER A 125 -32.90 17.88 25.99
N GLY A 126 -33.30 16.77 26.65
CA GLY A 126 -34.71 16.36 26.84
C GLY A 126 -34.92 14.90 27.33
N PRO A 127 -35.81 14.57 28.31
CA PRO A 127 -35.58 13.48 29.27
C PRO A 127 -36.58 12.30 29.26
N GLY A 128 -36.13 11.15 29.80
CA GLY A 128 -36.94 10.00 30.23
C GLY A 128 -36.38 8.70 29.65
N GLY A 129 -36.02 7.65 30.36
CA GLY A 129 -36.27 7.20 31.72
C GLY A 129 -36.33 5.67 31.66
N SER A 130 -35.82 4.99 32.70
CA SER A 130 -35.87 3.54 32.98
C SER A 130 -34.89 2.58 32.26
N SER A 131 -34.08 1.91 33.10
CA SER A 131 -33.51 0.57 32.93
C SER A 131 -34.18 -0.32 34.02
N PRO A 132 -34.06 -1.68 34.10
CA PRO A 132 -33.18 -2.61 33.37
C PRO A 132 -33.83 -3.98 32.97
N GLY A 133 -33.13 -4.85 32.23
CA GLY A 133 -33.51 -6.27 32.05
C GLY A 133 -32.90 -6.95 30.82
N GLY A 134 -32.25 -8.11 31.01
CA GLY A 134 -31.47 -8.83 29.98
C GLY A 134 -32.26 -9.77 29.06
N ASP A 135 -31.48 -10.39 28.16
CA ASP A 135 -31.71 -11.63 27.40
C ASP A 135 -33.15 -11.92 26.92
N SER A 136 -33.42 -11.53 25.69
CA SER A 136 -34.35 -12.23 24.80
C SER A 136 -34.20 -11.70 23.37
N PHE A 137 -33.18 -12.11 22.63
CA PHE A 137 -33.19 -11.90 21.17
C PHE A 137 -32.25 -12.89 20.48
N CYS A 138 -32.75 -14.10 20.20
CA CYS A 138 -32.42 -14.90 19.02
C CYS A 138 -33.33 -16.14 18.97
N GLU A 139 -34.65 -15.92 19.03
CA GLU A 139 -35.65 -16.85 18.50
C GLU A 139 -36.51 -16.04 17.53
N GLU A 140 -36.02 -15.88 16.29
CA GLU A 140 -36.74 -15.53 15.05
C GLU A 140 -35.76 -14.83 14.08
N PHE A 141 -35.41 -15.54 13.00
CA PHE A 141 -34.61 -15.17 11.81
C PHE A 141 -33.11 -15.55 11.76
N ASP A 142 -32.82 -16.33 10.71
CA ASP A 142 -31.59 -17.07 10.33
C ASP A 142 -30.38 -16.19 9.97
N CYS A 143 -29.17 -16.81 9.95
CA CYS A 143 -28.17 -16.82 8.85
C CYS A 143 -26.71 -16.80 9.40
N TYR A 144 -25.72 -17.62 9.00
CA TYR A 144 -25.59 -18.80 8.13
C TYR A 144 -24.45 -19.68 8.68
N ALA A 145 -24.58 -21.00 8.53
CA ALA A 145 -23.48 -21.96 8.63
C ALA A 145 -23.22 -22.58 7.25
N PHE A 146 -21.99 -23.06 6.99
CA PHE A 146 -21.60 -24.29 6.26
C PHE A 146 -20.12 -24.22 5.82
N PRO A 147 -19.45 -25.35 5.48
CA PRO A 147 -19.43 -26.67 6.14
C PRO A 147 -18.00 -27.21 6.36
N GLY A 148 -17.82 -27.98 7.45
CA GLY A 148 -17.16 -29.29 7.41
C GLY A 148 -15.68 -29.37 7.06
N GLY A 149 -14.84 -29.43 8.09
CA GLY A 149 -13.53 -30.07 8.00
C GLY A 149 -13.67 -31.57 7.69
N GLY A 150 -12.87 -32.02 6.72
CA GLY A 150 -12.56 -33.42 6.47
C GLY A 150 -11.04 -33.56 6.43
N ASP A 151 -10.52 -34.43 7.30
CA ASP A 151 -9.12 -34.79 7.44
C ASP A 151 -8.61 -35.56 6.23
N LEU A 152 -7.55 -35.08 5.56
CA LEU A 152 -6.69 -35.86 4.66
C LEU A 152 -5.27 -35.28 4.71
N GLY A 153 -4.33 -36.09 5.20
CA GLY A 153 -2.91 -35.77 5.26
C GLY A 153 -2.33 -35.37 3.90
N GLY A 154 -1.61 -34.25 3.89
CA GLY A 154 -0.80 -33.74 2.78
C GLY A 154 0.26 -32.81 3.37
N GLU A 155 1.45 -32.81 2.78
CA GLU A 155 2.58 -31.97 3.20
C GLU A 155 2.15 -30.50 3.37
N PHE A 156 2.44 -29.91 4.53
CA PHE A 156 2.16 -28.52 4.83
C PHE A 156 3.06 -27.61 3.96
N GLU A 157 2.49 -27.00 2.91
CA GLU A 157 3.02 -25.74 2.39
C GLU A 157 2.70 -24.63 3.40
N GLU A 158 3.70 -23.86 3.83
CA GLU A 158 3.47 -22.66 4.66
C GLU A 158 2.50 -21.72 3.93
N ASP A 159 1.37 -21.40 4.57
CA ASP A 159 0.44 -20.38 4.11
C ASP A 159 1.15 -19.03 4.07
N ASP A 160 1.51 -18.57 2.86
CA ASP A 160 2.11 -17.27 2.65
C ASP A 160 1.04 -16.18 2.86
N PRO A 161 1.19 -15.33 3.89
CA PRO A 161 0.22 -14.30 4.26
C PRO A 161 -0.05 -13.29 3.12
N CYS A 162 0.80 -13.21 2.10
CA CYS A 162 0.66 -12.23 1.02
C CYS A 162 0.23 -12.78 -0.35
N LYS A 163 -0.30 -14.02 -0.41
CA LYS A 163 -0.82 -14.58 -1.67
C LYS A 163 -2.02 -13.79 -2.18
N THR A 164 -1.91 -13.25 -3.39
CA THR A 164 -3.02 -12.65 -4.13
C THR A 164 -3.68 -13.74 -4.97
N SER A 165 -5.02 -13.80 -5.05
CA SER A 165 -5.68 -14.72 -5.98
C SER A 165 -5.94 -14.09 -7.36
N LYS A 166 -6.05 -14.91 -8.41
CA LYS A 166 -6.48 -14.44 -9.74
C LYS A 166 -7.83 -13.73 -9.68
N GLU A 167 -8.74 -14.20 -8.84
CA GLU A 167 -10.07 -13.61 -8.67
C GLU A 167 -9.97 -12.19 -8.08
N ASP A 168 -9.12 -11.99 -7.08
CA ASP A 168 -8.85 -10.66 -6.52
C ASP A 168 -8.24 -9.73 -7.57
N LEU A 169 -7.27 -10.23 -8.35
CA LEU A 169 -6.69 -9.46 -9.45
C LEU A 169 -7.73 -9.13 -10.51
N LYS A 170 -8.66 -10.04 -10.81
CA LYS A 170 -9.74 -9.82 -11.78
C LYS A 170 -10.71 -8.76 -11.29
N ASN A 171 -11.05 -8.78 -10.00
CA ASN A 171 -11.92 -7.79 -9.39
C ASN A 171 -11.25 -6.41 -9.30
N ALA A 172 -9.95 -6.36 -9.01
CA ALA A 172 -9.19 -5.11 -8.98
C ALA A 172 -8.91 -4.54 -10.39
N PHE A 173 -8.73 -5.42 -11.39
CA PHE A 173 -8.33 -5.08 -12.75
C PHE A 173 -9.22 -5.78 -13.79
N PRO A 174 -10.53 -5.46 -13.85
CA PRO A 174 -11.48 -6.18 -14.70
C PRO A 174 -11.17 -6.09 -16.19
N ASP A 175 -10.53 -5.00 -16.62
CA ASP A 175 -10.17 -4.75 -18.02
C ASP A 175 -8.84 -5.40 -18.46
N ALA A 176 -8.11 -6.01 -17.52
CA ALA A 176 -6.87 -6.71 -17.83
C ALA A 176 -7.14 -8.06 -18.55
N PRO A 177 -6.23 -8.50 -19.45
CA PRO A 177 -6.35 -9.80 -20.10
C PRO A 177 -6.33 -10.93 -19.07
N ASP A 178 -7.32 -11.82 -19.12
CA ASP A 178 -7.47 -12.90 -18.15
C ASP A 178 -6.25 -13.85 -18.10
N SER A 179 -5.63 -14.10 -19.26
CA SER A 179 -4.38 -14.85 -19.37
C SER A 179 -3.21 -14.18 -18.65
N PHE A 180 -3.13 -12.84 -18.72
CA PHE A 180 -2.09 -12.10 -18.02
C PHE A 180 -2.30 -12.14 -16.51
N LEU A 181 -3.55 -12.03 -16.03
CA LEU A 181 -3.84 -12.07 -14.60
C LEU A 181 -3.46 -13.40 -13.94
N GLY A 182 -3.65 -14.53 -14.63
CA GLY A 182 -3.21 -15.84 -14.12
C GLY A 182 -1.68 -15.96 -14.01
N GLU A 183 -0.94 -15.44 -14.98
CA GLU A 183 0.53 -15.42 -14.91
C GLU A 183 1.04 -14.38 -13.91
N LEU A 184 0.35 -13.24 -13.77
CA LEU A 184 0.66 -12.21 -12.78
C LEU A 184 0.51 -12.76 -11.36
N GLU A 185 -0.62 -13.39 -11.05
CA GLU A 185 -0.87 -14.11 -9.79
C GLU A 185 0.30 -15.06 -9.48
N LYS A 186 0.56 -15.98 -10.40
CA LYS A 186 1.58 -17.01 -10.26
C LYS A 186 2.95 -16.43 -9.95
N PHE A 187 3.42 -15.46 -10.74
CA PHE A 187 4.78 -14.94 -10.60
C PHE A 187 4.92 -13.90 -9.49
N VAL A 188 3.87 -13.13 -9.18
CA VAL A 188 3.88 -12.24 -8.02
C VAL A 188 3.95 -13.07 -6.74
N ASN A 189 3.07 -14.04 -6.56
CA ASN A 189 3.08 -14.91 -5.37
C ASN A 189 4.39 -15.69 -5.23
N LYS A 190 4.98 -16.12 -6.35
CA LYS A 190 6.25 -16.85 -6.35
C LYS A 190 7.44 -15.97 -5.95
N HIS A 191 7.48 -14.72 -6.40
CA HIS A 191 8.71 -13.92 -6.36
C HIS A 191 8.64 -12.67 -5.47
N SER A 192 7.48 -12.09 -5.18
CA SER A 192 7.38 -10.75 -4.59
C SER A 192 8.13 -10.59 -3.26
N LYS A 193 8.07 -11.63 -2.41
CA LYS A 193 8.74 -11.68 -1.11
C LYS A 193 10.27 -11.58 -1.24
N ASP A 194 10.84 -12.18 -2.28
CA ASP A 194 12.29 -12.13 -2.58
C ASP A 194 12.81 -10.73 -2.95
N PHE A 195 11.88 -9.81 -3.25
CA PHE A 195 12.12 -8.40 -3.55
C PHE A 195 11.66 -7.48 -2.41
N GLY A 196 11.29 -8.04 -1.26
CA GLY A 196 10.84 -7.30 -0.09
C GLY A 196 9.40 -6.77 -0.20
N ILE A 197 8.59 -7.30 -1.14
CA ILE A 197 7.15 -7.06 -1.21
C ILE A 197 6.48 -8.21 -0.44
N ASP A 198 6.47 -8.05 0.88
CA ASP A 198 6.12 -9.04 1.90
C ASP A 198 5.03 -8.54 2.87
N SER A 199 4.37 -7.43 2.52
CA SER A 199 3.22 -6.90 3.25
C SER A 199 2.11 -6.48 2.30
N LYS A 200 0.88 -6.44 2.83
CA LYS A 200 -0.30 -5.95 2.11
C LYS A 200 -0.08 -4.56 1.51
N GLU A 201 0.50 -3.64 2.27
CA GLU A 201 0.72 -2.25 1.85
C GLU A 201 1.71 -2.19 0.68
N LYS A 202 2.80 -2.96 0.75
CA LYS A 202 3.79 -3.04 -0.32
C LYS A 202 3.18 -3.65 -1.58
N MET A 203 2.40 -4.73 -1.44
CA MET A 203 1.71 -5.37 -2.55
C MET A 203 0.72 -4.41 -3.21
N ASN A 204 -0.06 -3.69 -2.40
CA ASN A 204 -1.05 -2.74 -2.88
C ASN A 204 -0.42 -1.59 -3.66
N HIS A 205 0.67 -1.03 -3.14
CA HIS A 205 1.43 0.00 -3.84
C HIS A 205 2.08 -0.53 -5.12
N PHE A 206 2.66 -1.73 -5.08
CA PHE A 206 3.27 -2.36 -6.24
C PHE A 206 2.24 -2.58 -7.36
N LEU A 207 1.14 -3.27 -7.09
CA LEU A 207 0.12 -3.61 -8.07
C LEU A 207 -0.56 -2.37 -8.66
N ALA A 208 -0.86 -1.36 -7.85
CA ALA A 208 -1.46 -0.12 -8.33
C ALA A 208 -0.55 0.65 -9.30
N GLN A 209 0.74 0.71 -8.98
CA GLN A 209 1.73 1.36 -9.85
C GLN A 209 1.96 0.52 -11.12
N ALA A 210 2.10 -0.80 -10.97
CA ALA A 210 2.28 -1.74 -12.07
C ALA A 210 1.12 -1.69 -13.08
N ALA A 211 -0.13 -1.68 -12.58
CA ALA A 211 -1.32 -1.59 -13.41
C ALA A 211 -1.34 -0.28 -14.21
N HIS A 212 -1.01 0.85 -13.57
CA HIS A 212 -0.96 2.14 -14.23
C HIS A 212 0.09 2.18 -15.35
N GLU A 213 1.31 1.72 -15.07
CA GLU A 213 2.44 1.80 -16.00
C GLU A 213 2.29 0.86 -17.20
N SER A 214 1.51 -0.21 -17.04
CA SER A 214 1.17 -1.16 -18.10
C SER A 214 -0.20 -0.93 -18.73
N THR A 215 -0.81 0.23 -18.48
CA THR A 215 -2.08 0.62 -19.09
C THR A 215 -1.87 1.07 -20.54
N ASN A 216 -2.63 0.49 -21.46
CA ASN A 216 -2.56 0.89 -22.87
C ASN A 216 -3.36 2.17 -23.17
N TYR A 217 -3.29 2.65 -24.42
CA TYR A 217 -3.99 3.88 -24.85
C TYR A 217 -5.52 3.79 -24.80
N LEU A 218 -6.10 2.59 -24.63
CA LEU A 218 -7.53 2.36 -24.43
C LEU A 218 -7.93 2.32 -22.95
N GLY A 219 -6.99 2.55 -22.04
CA GLY A 219 -7.23 2.50 -20.59
C GLY A 219 -7.25 1.09 -20.01
N LYS A 220 -6.87 0.05 -20.77
CA LYS A 220 -6.82 -1.33 -20.25
C LYS A 220 -5.52 -1.57 -19.50
N THR A 221 -5.60 -1.93 -18.23
CA THR A 221 -4.46 -2.27 -17.37
C THR A 221 -3.77 -3.55 -17.84
N PHE A 222 -2.49 -3.70 -17.54
CA PHE A 222 -1.69 -4.88 -17.90
C PHE A 222 -1.80 -5.31 -19.36
N SER A 223 -1.95 -4.35 -20.26
CA SER A 223 -2.19 -4.56 -21.69
C SER A 223 -1.12 -3.94 -22.59
N ALA A 224 -0.11 -3.29 -21.99
CA ALA A 224 1.03 -2.73 -22.70
C ALA A 224 2.33 -3.05 -21.93
N LEU A 225 3.15 -3.94 -22.49
CA LEU A 225 4.48 -4.29 -21.94
C LEU A 225 5.62 -3.74 -22.80
N GLU A 226 5.32 -2.95 -23.82
CA GLU A 226 6.29 -2.38 -24.73
C GLU A 226 5.76 -1.06 -25.25
N GLU A 227 6.61 -0.03 -25.26
CA GLU A 227 6.24 1.24 -25.85
C GLU A 227 6.06 1.10 -27.37
N ASN A 228 4.96 1.64 -27.89
CA ASN A 228 4.66 1.59 -29.32
C ASN A 228 5.27 2.76 -30.12
N LEU A 229 5.70 3.83 -29.43
CA LEU A 229 6.27 5.06 -30.00
C LEU A 229 5.42 5.69 -31.12
N ASN A 230 4.11 5.42 -31.13
CA ASN A 230 3.22 5.78 -32.24
C ASN A 230 2.63 7.18 -32.04
N TYR A 231 3.49 8.18 -32.05
CA TYR A 231 3.11 9.59 -31.91
C TYR A 231 2.68 10.20 -33.24
N ARG A 232 1.73 11.14 -33.19
CA ARG A 232 1.45 12.02 -34.32
C ARG A 232 2.60 13.01 -34.46
N TRP A 233 3.20 13.09 -35.64
CA TRP A 233 4.40 13.92 -35.85
C TRP A 233 4.11 15.41 -35.59
N GLU A 234 2.89 15.89 -35.86
CA GLU A 234 2.44 17.27 -35.60
C GLU A 234 2.42 17.64 -34.11
N LYS A 235 2.35 16.64 -33.22
CA LYS A 235 2.35 16.86 -31.77
C LYS A 235 3.75 16.98 -31.20
N LEU A 236 4.79 16.53 -31.93
CA LEU A 236 6.16 16.69 -31.46
C LEU A 236 6.48 18.17 -31.23
N GLY A 237 7.17 18.45 -30.11
CA GLY A 237 7.55 19.79 -29.72
C GLY A 237 6.51 20.50 -28.84
N THR A 238 5.36 19.88 -28.56
CA THR A 238 4.43 20.37 -27.54
C THR A 238 4.88 19.96 -26.15
N LYS A 239 4.36 20.65 -25.12
CA LYS A 239 4.63 20.39 -23.70
C LYS A 239 4.48 18.91 -23.33
N ASP A 240 3.45 18.27 -23.87
CA ASP A 240 3.13 16.87 -23.55
C ASP A 240 3.87 15.86 -24.45
N ASN A 241 4.57 16.32 -25.51
CA ASN A 241 5.21 15.47 -26.51
C ASN A 241 6.58 16.02 -26.90
N PHE A 242 7.59 15.73 -26.08
CA PHE A 242 9.01 15.92 -26.41
C PHE A 242 9.40 17.38 -26.73
N GLU A 243 8.82 18.36 -26.03
CA GLU A 243 9.17 19.80 -26.16
C GLU A 243 10.67 20.06 -26.11
N THR A 244 11.42 19.33 -25.29
CA THR A 244 12.87 19.49 -25.14
C THR A 244 13.67 19.03 -26.36
N TYR A 245 13.08 18.19 -27.22
CA TYR A 245 13.73 17.56 -28.37
C TYR A 245 13.35 18.19 -29.70
N PHE A 246 12.12 18.70 -29.82
CA PHE A 246 11.55 19.14 -31.09
C PHE A 246 11.07 20.59 -31.04
N ASN A 247 11.20 21.27 -32.17
CA ASN A 247 10.46 22.52 -32.40
C ASN A 247 8.97 22.21 -32.61
N PRO A 248 8.05 23.11 -32.22
CA PRO A 248 6.63 22.95 -32.55
C PRO A 248 6.42 23.14 -34.06
N ILE A 249 5.39 22.48 -34.61
CA ILE A 249 5.10 22.55 -36.05
C ILE A 249 4.73 23.96 -36.54
N SER A 250 4.25 24.85 -35.65
CA SER A 250 3.99 26.25 -35.98
C SER A 250 5.25 27.03 -36.31
N ASN A 251 6.43 26.58 -35.84
CA ASN A 251 7.72 27.17 -36.16
C ASN A 251 8.83 26.09 -36.08
N PRO A 252 8.92 25.19 -37.08
CA PRO A 252 9.68 23.94 -37.00
C PRO A 252 11.20 24.13 -37.00
N THR A 253 11.69 25.35 -37.23
CA THR A 253 13.12 25.71 -37.30
C THR A 253 13.49 26.79 -36.27
N ALA A 254 12.63 27.07 -35.30
CA ALA A 254 12.81 28.16 -34.33
C ALA A 254 14.12 28.06 -33.54
N ASN A 255 14.47 26.86 -33.09
CA ASN A 255 15.67 26.58 -32.32
C ASN A 255 16.52 25.54 -33.05
N SER A 256 17.74 25.91 -33.44
CA SER A 256 18.69 25.04 -34.15
C SER A 256 19.19 23.85 -33.32
N LEU A 257 19.00 23.87 -32.00
CA LEU A 257 19.32 22.75 -31.11
C LEU A 257 18.20 21.69 -31.02
N LYS A 258 17.00 21.99 -31.56
CA LYS A 258 15.86 21.08 -31.55
C LYS A 258 15.57 20.57 -32.97
N ALA A 259 15.12 19.32 -33.08
CA ALA A 259 14.77 18.73 -34.36
C ALA A 259 13.50 19.34 -34.96
N ASN A 260 13.44 19.35 -36.29
CA ASN A 260 12.21 19.64 -37.02
C ASN A 260 11.30 18.40 -36.98
N PRO A 261 10.04 18.52 -36.50
CA PRO A 261 9.14 17.39 -36.39
C PRO A 261 8.78 16.75 -37.75
N ASN A 262 8.85 17.49 -38.87
CA ASN A 262 8.60 16.95 -40.20
C ASN A 262 9.61 15.87 -40.61
N ASP A 263 10.85 15.95 -40.09
CA ASP A 263 11.90 15.00 -40.43
C ASP A 263 11.61 13.60 -39.86
N PHE A 264 10.65 13.47 -38.95
CA PHE A 264 10.37 12.24 -38.22
C PHE A 264 9.13 11.52 -38.74
N LYS A 265 8.48 12.00 -39.81
CA LYS A 265 7.36 11.30 -40.46
C LYS A 265 7.77 9.89 -40.89
N ARG A 266 6.87 8.92 -40.71
CA ARG A 266 7.06 7.54 -41.17
C ARG A 266 7.14 7.42 -42.68
N SER A 267 6.33 8.22 -43.36
CA SER A 267 6.31 8.38 -44.81
C SER A 267 5.68 9.74 -45.12
N GLU A 268 5.81 10.18 -46.37
CA GLU A 268 5.30 11.49 -46.82
C GLU A 268 3.82 11.71 -46.49
N ASN A 269 2.99 10.66 -46.62
CA ASN A 269 1.54 10.71 -46.40
C ASN A 269 1.10 10.19 -45.03
N SER A 270 2.02 10.02 -44.06
CA SER A 270 1.68 9.52 -42.73
C SER A 270 1.48 10.65 -41.71
N ASP A 271 0.41 10.52 -40.91
CA ASP A 271 0.19 11.33 -39.71
C ASP A 271 1.10 10.94 -38.54
N PHE A 272 1.82 9.82 -38.65
CA PHE A 272 2.61 9.25 -37.56
C PHE A 272 4.10 9.32 -37.82
N VAL A 273 4.85 9.31 -36.73
CA VAL A 273 6.31 9.24 -36.76
C VAL A 273 6.79 7.86 -37.20
N ASP A 274 8.02 7.82 -37.72
CA ASP A 274 8.85 6.62 -37.72
C ASP A 274 9.30 6.33 -36.27
N PRO A 275 8.83 5.23 -35.64
CA PRO A 275 9.15 4.94 -34.24
C PRO A 275 10.63 4.62 -34.03
N VAL A 276 11.29 4.02 -35.04
CA VAL A 276 12.72 3.70 -34.98
C VAL A 276 13.53 4.99 -34.98
N LYS A 277 13.20 5.91 -35.88
CA LYS A 277 13.87 7.22 -35.96
C LYS A 277 13.64 8.04 -34.70
N LEU A 278 12.40 8.07 -34.19
CA LEU A 278 12.06 8.79 -32.96
C LEU A 278 12.86 8.26 -31.76
N ALA A 279 12.81 6.96 -31.50
CA ALA A 279 13.50 6.37 -30.34
C ALA A 279 15.02 6.52 -30.42
N ASN A 280 15.60 6.32 -31.61
CA ASN A 280 17.03 6.52 -31.80
C ASN A 280 17.46 7.96 -31.54
N TYR A 281 16.59 8.94 -31.78
CA TYR A 281 16.88 10.33 -31.48
C TYR A 281 16.68 10.67 -29.99
N VAL A 282 15.50 10.36 -29.42
CA VAL A 282 15.14 10.74 -28.05
C VAL A 282 15.96 10.00 -27.00
N TYR A 283 16.33 8.75 -27.29
CA TYR A 283 17.08 7.89 -26.38
C TYR A 283 18.58 7.79 -26.72
N ALA A 284 19.11 8.59 -27.66
CA ALA A 284 20.56 8.73 -27.88
C ALA A 284 21.23 9.49 -26.72
N ARG A 285 21.32 8.83 -25.57
CA ARG A 285 21.66 9.41 -24.28
C ARG A 285 22.72 8.57 -23.60
N LYS A 286 23.88 9.17 -23.31
CA LYS A 286 25.01 8.47 -22.64
C LYS A 286 24.62 7.87 -21.29
N GLN A 287 23.75 8.55 -20.52
CA GLN A 287 23.24 8.07 -19.24
C GLN A 287 22.34 6.83 -19.35
N LEU A 288 21.80 6.55 -20.54
CA LEU A 288 21.06 5.33 -20.84
C LEU A 288 21.98 4.20 -21.34
N GLY A 289 23.28 4.44 -21.48
CA GLY A 289 24.23 3.51 -22.11
C GLY A 289 24.08 3.40 -23.64
N ASN A 290 23.14 4.15 -24.23
CA ASN A 290 22.88 4.13 -25.67
C ASN A 290 23.95 4.96 -26.39
N THR A 291 24.92 4.27 -26.96
CA THR A 291 26.13 4.87 -27.55
C THR A 291 26.37 4.43 -28.99
N SER A 292 25.72 3.33 -29.41
CA SER A 292 25.77 2.81 -30.77
C SER A 292 24.53 3.23 -31.55
N GLN A 293 24.67 3.31 -32.88
CA GLN A 293 23.54 3.55 -33.77
C GLN A 293 22.49 2.44 -33.58
N GLY A 294 21.21 2.83 -33.44
CA GLY A 294 20.11 1.89 -33.25
C GLY A 294 19.82 1.53 -31.78
N ASP A 295 20.71 1.88 -30.84
CA ASP A 295 20.51 1.55 -29.42
C ASP A 295 19.21 2.13 -28.86
N GLY A 296 18.84 3.34 -29.27
CA GLY A 296 17.65 4.01 -28.76
C GLY A 296 16.37 3.20 -29.02
N TYR A 297 16.19 2.71 -30.25
CA TYR A 297 15.06 1.83 -30.56
C TYR A 297 15.25 0.42 -30.00
N LYS A 298 16.45 -0.15 -30.07
CA LYS A 298 16.72 -1.51 -29.60
C LYS A 298 16.39 -1.67 -28.11
N TYR A 299 16.85 -0.73 -27.28
CA TYR A 299 16.64 -0.72 -25.83
C TYR A 299 15.53 0.26 -25.40
N ARG A 300 14.48 0.39 -26.21
CA ARG A 300 13.24 1.09 -25.85
C ARG A 300 12.55 0.44 -24.64
N GLY A 301 11.61 1.14 -24.04
CA GLY A 301 10.82 0.74 -22.88
C GLY A 301 10.12 -0.60 -23.05
N ARG A 302 10.40 -1.54 -22.14
CA ARG A 302 9.73 -2.84 -22.04
C ARG A 302 9.44 -3.26 -20.60
N GLY A 303 8.51 -4.20 -20.45
CA GLY A 303 8.02 -4.69 -19.18
C GLY A 303 7.02 -3.73 -18.54
N ILE A 304 6.54 -4.10 -17.36
CA ILE A 304 5.47 -3.39 -16.64
C ILE A 304 5.92 -1.96 -16.25
N PHE A 305 7.15 -1.78 -15.77
CA PHE A 305 7.71 -0.47 -15.40
C PHE A 305 8.65 0.14 -16.48
N GLN A 306 8.55 -0.32 -17.73
CA GLN A 306 9.24 0.27 -18.89
C GLN A 306 10.76 0.48 -18.69
N ILE A 307 11.52 -0.60 -18.48
CA ILE A 307 12.98 -0.50 -18.45
C ILE A 307 13.50 -0.01 -19.81
N THR A 308 14.29 1.06 -19.80
CA THR A 308 14.71 1.79 -21.01
C THR A 308 16.20 2.08 -20.97
N GLY A 309 16.90 1.87 -22.09
CA GLY A 309 18.33 2.14 -22.25
C GLY A 309 19.21 0.93 -21.98
N LYS A 310 20.24 0.74 -22.83
CA LYS A 310 21.19 -0.37 -22.77
C LYS A 310 21.73 -0.63 -21.37
N TYR A 311 22.11 0.43 -20.65
CA TYR A 311 22.63 0.32 -19.28
C TYR A 311 21.65 -0.39 -18.36
N ASN A 312 20.36 -0.04 -18.40
CA ASN A 312 19.35 -0.65 -17.53
C ASN A 312 19.06 -2.10 -17.93
N TYR A 313 19.10 -2.42 -19.23
CA TYR A 313 19.02 -3.81 -19.70
C TYR A 313 20.23 -4.63 -19.22
N GLU A 314 21.44 -4.08 -19.22
CA GLU A 314 22.64 -4.74 -18.68
C GLU A 314 22.52 -5.00 -17.17
N GLN A 315 22.05 -4.03 -16.40
CA GLN A 315 21.85 -4.20 -14.96
C GLN A 315 20.80 -5.28 -14.66
N PHE A 316 19.67 -5.25 -15.37
CA PHE A 316 18.62 -6.24 -15.16
C PHE A 316 19.07 -7.65 -15.63
N ASN A 317 19.75 -7.76 -16.77
CA ASN A 317 20.29 -9.03 -17.27
C ASN A 317 21.26 -9.66 -16.27
N LYS A 318 22.18 -8.86 -15.72
CA LYS A 318 23.12 -9.31 -14.70
C LYS A 318 22.39 -9.79 -13.46
N PHE A 319 21.50 -8.96 -12.92
CA PHE A 319 20.69 -9.32 -11.75
C PHE A 319 19.92 -10.63 -11.96
N TYR A 320 19.24 -10.78 -13.09
CA TYR A 320 18.40 -11.94 -13.36
C TYR A 320 19.24 -13.23 -13.44
N ASN A 321 20.33 -13.21 -14.19
CA ASN A 321 21.23 -14.37 -14.30
C ASN A 321 21.85 -14.74 -12.96
N GLU A 322 22.25 -13.77 -12.13
CA GLU A 322 22.80 -14.01 -10.79
C GLU A 322 21.75 -14.56 -9.81
N LYS A 323 20.57 -13.96 -9.74
CA LYS A 323 19.49 -14.34 -8.81
C LYS A 323 18.92 -15.71 -9.13
N PHE A 324 18.72 -16.03 -10.41
CA PHE A 324 18.01 -17.23 -10.85
C PHE A 324 18.92 -18.30 -11.46
N ASN A 325 20.25 -18.12 -11.40
CA ASN A 325 21.23 -18.98 -12.08
C ASN A 325 20.85 -19.26 -13.55
N ALA A 326 20.38 -18.22 -14.23
CA ALA A 326 19.93 -18.29 -15.61
C ALA A 326 21.09 -17.99 -16.58
N ASN A 327 20.86 -18.25 -17.87
CA ASN A 327 21.81 -17.94 -18.93
C ASN A 327 21.10 -17.23 -20.10
N ILE A 328 20.44 -16.12 -19.79
CA ILE A 328 19.78 -15.27 -20.79
C ILE A 328 20.68 -14.09 -21.21
N ASP A 329 20.44 -13.58 -22.42
CA ASP A 329 21.16 -12.44 -22.98
C ASP A 329 20.18 -11.38 -23.48
N LEU A 330 19.74 -10.51 -22.57
CA LEU A 330 18.85 -9.38 -22.88
C LEU A 330 19.53 -8.28 -23.69
N ILE A 331 20.85 -8.34 -23.88
CA ILE A 331 21.59 -7.38 -24.72
C ILE A 331 21.44 -7.77 -26.18
N LYS A 332 21.42 -9.07 -26.47
CA LYS A 332 21.05 -9.59 -27.80
C LYS A 332 19.54 -9.57 -28.02
N ASN A 333 18.76 -9.99 -27.02
CA ASN A 333 17.33 -10.24 -27.13
C ASN A 333 16.49 -9.42 -26.12
N PRO A 334 16.50 -8.08 -26.20
CA PRO A 334 15.80 -7.22 -25.23
C PRO A 334 14.27 -7.40 -25.23
N GLU A 335 13.69 -7.87 -26.33
CA GLU A 335 12.26 -8.19 -26.48
C GLU A 335 11.79 -9.32 -25.55
N MET A 336 12.70 -10.12 -24.99
CA MET A 336 12.33 -11.12 -23.98
C MET A 336 11.60 -10.50 -22.79
N VAL A 337 11.90 -9.24 -22.44
CA VAL A 337 11.27 -8.54 -21.31
C VAL A 337 9.78 -8.26 -21.56
N SER A 338 9.35 -8.09 -22.81
CA SER A 338 7.94 -7.88 -23.17
C SER A 338 7.23 -9.18 -23.61
N ASN A 339 7.97 -10.16 -24.13
CA ASN A 339 7.41 -11.42 -24.66
C ASN A 339 7.30 -12.55 -23.62
N ASN A 340 7.99 -12.45 -22.49
CA ASN A 340 7.93 -13.43 -21.40
C ASN A 340 7.36 -12.76 -20.14
N ILE A 341 6.21 -13.25 -19.68
CA ILE A 341 5.48 -12.65 -18.56
C ILE A 341 6.24 -12.80 -17.23
N GLU A 342 6.95 -13.91 -16.99
CA GLU A 342 7.79 -14.06 -15.78
C GLU A 342 8.89 -13.01 -15.75
N LEU A 343 9.57 -12.79 -16.89
CA LEU A 343 10.58 -11.74 -17.02
C LEU A 343 9.99 -10.34 -16.85
N ALA A 344 8.80 -10.09 -17.40
CA ALA A 344 8.10 -8.82 -17.24
C ALA A 344 7.79 -8.54 -15.76
N VAL A 345 7.25 -9.53 -15.04
CA VAL A 345 6.93 -9.42 -13.59
C VAL A 345 8.19 -9.26 -12.76
N ILE A 346 9.22 -10.07 -12.98
CA ILE A 346 10.48 -9.97 -12.24
C ILE A 346 11.19 -8.64 -12.51
N SER A 347 11.17 -8.13 -13.75
CA SER A 347 11.69 -6.80 -14.06
C SER A 347 10.95 -5.71 -13.30
N ALA A 348 9.65 -5.91 -13.06
CA ALA A 348 8.82 -4.98 -12.35
C ALA A 348 9.14 -4.97 -10.85
N LEU A 349 9.24 -6.16 -10.25
CA LEU A 349 9.64 -6.35 -8.85
C LEU A 349 11.03 -5.75 -8.59
N TRP A 350 12.00 -6.06 -9.47
CA TRP A 350 13.35 -5.49 -9.43
C TRP A 350 13.34 -3.97 -9.53
N TYR A 351 12.56 -3.39 -10.45
CA TYR A 351 12.44 -1.95 -10.57
C TYR A 351 11.87 -1.33 -9.28
N PHE A 352 10.79 -1.90 -8.75
CA PHE A 352 10.10 -1.38 -7.57
C PHE A 352 10.98 -1.45 -6.32
N GLU A 353 11.69 -2.55 -6.12
CA GLU A 353 12.70 -2.69 -5.06
C GLU A 353 13.74 -1.56 -5.14
N ASN A 354 14.36 -1.38 -6.31
CA ASN A 354 15.46 -0.44 -6.48
C ASN A 354 15.04 1.03 -6.48
N LYS A 355 13.84 1.34 -6.97
CA LYS A 355 13.36 2.72 -7.09
C LYS A 355 12.55 3.19 -5.91
N VAL A 356 11.87 2.27 -5.21
CA VAL A 356 10.92 2.58 -4.14
C VAL A 356 11.40 2.01 -2.81
N LEU A 357 11.47 0.69 -2.66
CA LEU A 357 11.68 0.05 -1.36
C LEU A 357 13.06 0.34 -0.73
N LYS A 358 14.09 0.54 -1.56
CA LYS A 358 15.42 0.99 -1.06
C LYS A 358 15.45 2.44 -0.57
N LYS A 359 14.39 3.23 -0.79
CA LYS A 359 14.35 4.66 -0.47
C LYS A 359 13.33 5.01 0.60
N ILE A 360 12.27 4.21 0.73
CA ILE A 360 11.22 4.43 1.71
C ILE A 360 10.76 3.08 2.27
N ASP A 361 10.39 3.08 3.54
CA ASP A 361 9.57 2.03 4.11
C ASP A 361 8.10 2.30 3.76
N ILE A 362 7.38 1.26 3.37
CA ILE A 362 5.97 1.33 2.99
C ILE A 362 5.15 0.67 4.09
N ASN A 363 4.19 1.43 4.62
CA ASN A 363 3.27 1.05 5.69
C ASN A 363 1.88 1.67 5.45
N GLU A 364 0.95 1.50 6.38
CA GLU A 364 -0.46 1.86 6.24
C GLU A 364 -0.70 3.36 6.08
N PHE A 365 0.27 4.19 6.48
CA PHE A 365 0.24 5.66 6.34
C PHE A 365 0.94 6.15 5.07
N THR A 366 1.50 5.25 4.27
CA THR A 366 2.26 5.62 3.08
C THR A 366 1.35 6.20 2.01
N ASN A 367 1.64 7.44 1.62
CA ASN A 367 0.86 8.14 0.61
C ASN A 367 1.26 7.69 -0.80
N ILE A 368 0.28 7.29 -1.61
CA ILE A 368 0.46 6.90 -3.02
C ILE A 368 1.18 7.98 -3.85
N LYS A 369 1.05 9.26 -3.50
CA LYS A 369 1.78 10.37 -4.14
C LYS A 369 3.30 10.22 -3.98
N LYS A 370 3.78 9.82 -2.79
CA LYS A 370 5.21 9.63 -2.52
C LYS A 370 5.77 8.49 -3.39
N VAL A 371 5.04 7.38 -3.47
CA VAL A 371 5.41 6.24 -4.33
C VAL A 371 5.40 6.64 -5.81
N THR A 372 4.38 7.39 -6.25
CA THR A 372 4.26 7.88 -7.65
C THR A 372 5.45 8.75 -8.04
N GLN A 373 5.89 9.66 -7.16
CA GLN A 373 7.05 10.51 -7.41
C GLN A 373 8.35 9.69 -7.55
N LEU A 374 8.48 8.57 -6.83
CA LEU A 374 9.63 7.69 -6.96
C LEU A 374 9.61 6.84 -8.25
N VAL A 375 8.42 6.38 -8.65
CA VAL A 375 8.23 5.57 -9.86
C VAL A 375 8.40 6.40 -11.13
N ASN A 376 7.75 7.56 -11.22
CA ASN A 376 7.64 8.37 -12.43
C ASN A 376 8.48 9.67 -12.40
N GLY A 377 9.12 10.00 -11.27
CA GLY A 377 9.90 11.25 -11.14
C GLY A 377 9.05 12.52 -11.03
N GLY A 378 7.74 12.36 -10.80
CA GLY A 378 6.74 13.44 -10.75
C GLY A 378 5.35 12.89 -10.47
N GLU A 379 4.31 13.67 -10.72
CA GLU A 379 2.91 13.32 -10.38
C GLU A 379 2.05 12.93 -11.60
N ASN A 380 2.69 12.61 -12.73
CA ASN A 380 1.95 12.21 -13.94
C ASN A 380 1.11 10.97 -13.67
N GLY A 381 -0.17 11.05 -14.03
CA GLY A 381 -1.13 9.96 -13.84
C GLY A 381 -1.55 9.71 -12.38
N LEU A 382 -1.19 10.58 -11.43
CA LEU A 382 -1.52 10.40 -10.00
C LEU A 382 -3.02 10.13 -9.72
N PRO A 383 -3.99 10.77 -10.39
CA PRO A 383 -5.41 10.43 -10.18
C PRO A 383 -5.73 8.97 -10.50
N HIS A 384 -5.26 8.45 -11.63
CA HIS A 384 -5.48 7.06 -12.03
C HIS A 384 -4.75 6.09 -11.09
N ARG A 385 -3.52 6.40 -10.68
CA ARG A 385 -2.77 5.59 -9.68
C ARG A 385 -3.49 5.51 -8.34
N ARG A 386 -4.13 6.61 -7.90
CA ARG A 386 -4.91 6.64 -6.65
C ARG A 386 -6.17 5.79 -6.76
N GLU A 387 -6.87 5.86 -7.89
CA GLU A 387 -8.04 5.01 -8.15
C GLU A 387 -7.67 3.53 -8.08
N LEU A 388 -6.62 3.12 -8.80
CA LEU A 388 -6.11 1.75 -8.78
C LEU A 388 -5.67 1.33 -7.38
N PHE A 389 -4.98 2.20 -6.63
CA PHE A 389 -4.55 1.92 -5.27
C PHE A 389 -5.73 1.67 -4.32
N ASN A 390 -6.79 2.48 -4.41
CA ASN A 390 -7.97 2.28 -3.58
C ASN A 390 -8.66 0.95 -3.92
N LYS A 391 -8.87 0.64 -5.21
CA LYS A 391 -9.45 -0.64 -5.65
C LYS A 391 -8.65 -1.83 -5.12
N VAL A 392 -7.34 -1.79 -5.31
CA VAL A 392 -6.44 -2.84 -4.85
C VAL A 392 -6.48 -2.97 -3.32
N LYS A 393 -6.45 -1.86 -2.58
CA LYS A 393 -6.49 -1.86 -1.11
C LYS A 393 -7.76 -2.48 -0.54
N ASP A 394 -8.90 -2.29 -1.22
CA ASP A 394 -10.21 -2.78 -0.80
C ASP A 394 -10.40 -4.27 -1.12
N ILE A 395 -9.77 -4.77 -2.18
CA ILE A 395 -9.96 -6.13 -2.69
C ILE A 395 -8.85 -7.08 -2.21
N ILE A 396 -7.59 -6.65 -2.33
CA ILE A 396 -6.43 -7.51 -2.09
C ILE A 396 -6.11 -7.49 -0.60
N ASN A 397 -6.66 -8.48 0.11
CA ASN A 397 -6.39 -8.75 1.51
C ASN A 397 -5.30 -9.82 1.62
N CYS A 398 -4.05 -9.42 1.40
CA CYS A 398 -2.91 -10.14 1.95
C CYS A 398 -3.06 -10.11 3.49
N ILE A 399 -3.18 -11.27 4.14
CA ILE A 399 -3.43 -11.44 5.59
C ILE A 399 -2.15 -11.82 6.30
#